data_AF-A0A9E1E8G3-F1
#
_entry.id   AF-A0A9E1E8G3-F1
#
_cell.length_a   1.000
_cell.length_b   1.000
_cell.length_c   1.000
_cell.angle_alpha   90.00
_cell.angle_beta   90.00
_cell.angle_gamma   90.00
#
_symmetry.space_group_name_H-M   'P 1'
#
loop_
_entity.id
_entity.type
_entity.pdbx_description
1 polymer ?
#
loop_
_entity_poly.entity_id
_entity_poly.type
_entity_poly.pdbx_seq_one_letter_code
_entity_poly.pdbx_strand_id
1 'polypeptide(L)'
;MAFFDELGKKISVTGQNVMQKAKGMADITGLKSQINEEQKKIDKYCQNLGYMYYELKQDDPEPQLAELVRMVQASHRRIEAIRSEIEAIESIKTCPRCGAVLEPGMAFCVGCGAKVEEMNEGMQVPPQQVRFCTKCGKQIPQGAVFCTKCGTRQE
;
A
#
# COMPACT_ATOMS: atom_id res chain seq x y z
N MET A 1 -50.57 5.78 47.69
CA MET A 1 -49.27 5.97 48.38
C MET A 1 -49.37 5.21 49.70
N ALA A 2 -48.55 4.23 50.07
CA ALA A 2 -47.40 3.58 49.48
C ALA A 2 -47.67 2.07 49.58
N PHE A 3 -47.79 1.42 48.42
CA PHE A 3 -47.85 -0.03 48.33
C PHE A 3 -46.43 -0.50 48.59
N PHE A 4 -46.18 -0.95 49.82
CA PHE A 4 -45.35 -2.10 50.06
C PHE A 4 -44.14 -2.18 49.12
N ASP A 5 -43.13 -1.38 49.48
CA ASP A 5 -41.75 -1.55 49.11
C ASP A 5 -41.28 -2.95 49.55
N GLU A 6 -41.83 -3.95 48.86
CA GLU A 6 -41.50 -5.37 48.78
C GLU A 6 -40.06 -5.60 48.26
N LEU A 7 -39.22 -4.57 48.37
CA LEU A 7 -37.76 -4.61 48.32
C LEU A 7 -37.15 -5.47 49.45
N GLY A 8 -37.94 -5.96 50.41
CA GLY A 8 -37.39 -6.64 51.61
C GLY A 8 -37.53 -8.16 51.71
N LYS A 9 -38.50 -8.83 51.05
CA LYS A 9 -38.86 -10.22 51.41
C LYS A 9 -39.01 -11.23 50.28
N LYS A 10 -38.59 -10.92 49.05
CA LYS A 10 -38.57 -11.88 47.93
C LYS A 10 -37.22 -12.01 47.20
N ILE A 11 -36.12 -11.84 47.93
CA ILE A 11 -34.75 -12.02 47.41
C ILE A 11 -34.29 -13.50 47.36
N SER A 12 -35.09 -14.50 47.73
CA SER A 12 -34.57 -15.88 47.90
C SER A 12 -35.12 -16.98 46.97
N VAL A 13 -36.08 -16.73 46.08
CA VAL A 13 -36.59 -17.79 45.18
C VAL A 13 -36.93 -17.25 43.80
N THR A 14 -35.91 -16.97 42.97
CA THR A 14 -35.90 -17.14 41.50
C THR A 14 -34.44 -17.04 41.04
N GLY A 15 -33.64 -18.02 41.48
CA GLY A 15 -32.24 -18.16 41.13
C GLY A 15 -31.97 -18.92 39.83
N GLN A 16 -32.91 -19.00 38.88
CA GLN A 16 -32.74 -19.93 37.74
C GLN A 16 -33.18 -19.48 36.33
N ASN A 17 -33.61 -18.24 36.06
CA ASN A 17 -33.96 -17.86 34.68
C ASN A 17 -33.38 -16.52 34.17
N VAL A 18 -32.22 -16.11 34.70
CA VAL A 18 -31.39 -15.04 34.09
C VAL A 18 -30.01 -15.62 33.73
N MET A 19 -29.98 -16.76 33.04
CA MET A 19 -28.73 -17.35 32.53
C MET A 19 -28.81 -17.81 31.06
N GLN A 20 -29.86 -17.43 30.32
CA GLN A 20 -30.02 -17.83 28.91
C GLN A 20 -29.94 -16.70 27.87
N LYS A 21 -29.44 -15.51 28.22
CA LYS A 21 -29.11 -14.45 27.23
C LYS A 21 -27.61 -14.19 27.06
N ALA A 22 -26.76 -15.10 27.53
CA ALA A 22 -25.30 -15.00 27.38
C ALA A 22 -24.71 -15.96 26.31
N LYS A 23 -25.55 -16.64 25.50
CA LYS A 23 -25.09 -17.44 24.35
C LYS A 23 -25.15 -16.69 23.01
N GLY A 24 -26.13 -15.80 22.82
CA GLY A 24 -26.37 -15.13 21.53
C GLY A 24 -25.54 -13.86 21.25
N MET A 25 -24.69 -13.40 22.17
CA MET A 25 -23.87 -12.19 21.96
C MET A 25 -22.50 -12.49 21.33
N ALA A 26 -21.97 -13.72 21.51
CA ALA A 26 -20.77 -14.18 20.82
C ALA A 26 -21.02 -14.40 19.31
N ASP A 27 -22.25 -14.73 18.94
CA ASP A 27 -22.61 -15.07 17.56
C ASP A 27 -22.79 -13.83 16.66
N ILE A 28 -23.35 -12.73 17.17
CA ILE A 28 -23.63 -11.55 16.33
C ILE A 28 -22.36 -10.90 15.80
N THR A 29 -21.32 -10.75 16.63
CA THR A 29 -20.05 -10.16 16.19
C THR A 29 -19.35 -11.06 15.17
N GLY A 30 -19.38 -12.39 15.38
CA GLY A 30 -18.85 -13.36 14.43
C GLY A 30 -19.61 -13.33 13.10
N LEU A 31 -20.94 -13.29 13.14
CA LEU A 31 -21.79 -13.18 11.95
C LEU A 31 -21.57 -11.87 11.20
N LYS A 32 -21.42 -10.73 11.91
CA LYS A 32 -21.07 -9.44 11.29
C LYS A 32 -19.70 -9.49 10.61
N SER A 33 -18.73 -10.16 11.23
CA SER A 33 -17.41 -10.35 10.62
C SER A 33 -17.51 -11.17 9.33
N GLN A 34 -18.29 -12.26 9.34
CA GLN A 34 -18.53 -13.08 8.15
C GLN A 34 -19.24 -12.28 7.05
N ILE A 35 -20.26 -11.48 7.39
CA ILE A 35 -20.92 -10.58 6.42
C ILE A 35 -19.91 -9.62 5.80
N ASN A 36 -19.05 -9.00 6.60
CA ASN A 36 -18.03 -8.08 6.10
C ASN A 36 -16.99 -8.79 5.20
N GLU A 37 -16.65 -10.04 5.53
CA GLU A 37 -15.75 -10.85 4.69
C GLU A 37 -16.38 -11.17 3.33
N GLU A 38 -17.65 -11.59 3.32
CA GLU A 38 -18.38 -11.86 2.08
C GLU A 38 -18.59 -10.58 1.26
N GLN A 39 -18.86 -9.43 1.88
CA GLN A 39 -18.92 -8.13 1.20
C GLN A 39 -17.61 -7.79 0.48
N LYS A 40 -16.47 -7.96 1.15
CA LYS A 40 -15.14 -7.76 0.53
C LYS A 40 -14.89 -8.71 -0.64
N LYS A 41 -15.35 -9.97 -0.52
CA LYS A 41 -15.26 -10.96 -1.62
C LYS A 41 -16.11 -10.51 -2.80
N ILE A 42 -17.35 -10.08 -2.56
CA ILE A 42 -18.25 -9.57 -3.60
C ILE A 42 -17.61 -8.38 -4.31
N ASP A 43 -17.09 -7.40 -3.58
CA ASP A 43 -16.43 -6.23 -4.18
C ASP A 43 -15.25 -6.65 -5.09
N LYS A 44 -14.43 -7.58 -4.61
CA LYS A 44 -13.31 -8.13 -5.38
C LYS A 44 -13.77 -8.87 -6.63
N TYR A 45 -14.83 -9.68 -6.53
CA TYR A 45 -15.37 -10.42 -7.67
C TYR A 45 -16.02 -9.50 -8.70
N CYS A 46 -16.74 -8.47 -8.26
CA CYS A 46 -17.30 -7.45 -9.15
C CYS A 46 -16.19 -6.65 -9.86
N GLN A 47 -15.12 -6.28 -9.15
CA GLN A 47 -13.95 -5.64 -9.77
C GLN A 47 -13.30 -6.55 -10.81
N ASN A 48 -13.02 -7.82 -10.45
CA ASN A 48 -12.45 -8.80 -11.37
C ASN A 48 -13.33 -9.04 -12.60
N LEU A 49 -14.65 -9.12 -12.41
CA LEU A 49 -15.60 -9.25 -13.49
C LEU A 49 -15.54 -8.04 -14.42
N GLY A 50 -15.48 -6.82 -13.88
CA GLY A 50 -15.31 -5.60 -14.65
C GLY A 50 -13.99 -5.57 -15.44
N TYR A 51 -12.89 -6.02 -14.84
CA TYR A 51 -11.60 -6.14 -15.53
C TYR A 51 -11.66 -7.14 -16.68
N MET A 52 -12.18 -8.36 -16.42
CA MET A 52 -12.32 -9.38 -17.46
C MET A 52 -13.23 -8.92 -18.59
N TYR A 53 -14.34 -8.25 -18.25
CA TYR A 53 -15.22 -7.66 -19.24
C TYR A 53 -14.49 -6.63 -20.10
N TYR A 54 -13.77 -5.69 -19.47
CA TYR A 54 -13.01 -4.67 -20.20
C TYR A 54 -11.97 -5.30 -21.12
N GLU A 55 -11.16 -6.26 -20.63
CA GLU A 55 -10.15 -6.94 -21.45
C GLU A 55 -10.75 -7.59 -22.70
N LEU A 56 -11.93 -8.22 -22.57
CA LEU A 56 -12.59 -8.95 -23.65
C LEU A 56 -13.45 -8.07 -24.58
N LYS A 57 -13.95 -6.93 -24.09
CA LYS A 57 -15.01 -6.13 -24.74
C LYS A 57 -14.71 -4.63 -24.85
N GLN A 58 -13.51 -4.17 -24.53
CA GLN A 58 -13.14 -2.75 -24.61
C GLN A 58 -13.34 -2.12 -26.00
N ASP A 59 -13.21 -2.90 -27.08
CA ASP A 59 -13.34 -2.41 -28.46
C ASP A 59 -14.77 -2.44 -29.01
N ASP A 60 -15.63 -3.28 -28.42
CA ASP A 60 -17.04 -3.42 -28.80
C ASP A 60 -17.91 -3.66 -27.53
N PRO A 61 -18.07 -2.63 -26.68
CA PRO A 61 -18.83 -2.74 -25.46
C PRO A 61 -20.33 -2.62 -25.71
N GLU A 62 -21.12 -3.32 -24.91
CA GLU A 62 -22.56 -3.18 -24.90
C GLU A 62 -22.96 -1.70 -24.65
N PRO A 63 -24.03 -1.19 -25.29
CA PRO A 63 -24.38 0.24 -25.23
C PRO A 63 -24.55 0.80 -23.81
N GLN A 64 -24.99 -0.03 -22.87
CA GLN A 64 -25.20 0.34 -21.47
C GLN A 64 -23.88 0.51 -20.70
N LEU A 65 -22.81 -0.14 -21.15
CA LEU A 65 -21.48 -0.14 -20.52
C LEU A 65 -20.47 0.71 -21.29
N ALA A 66 -20.79 1.13 -22.52
CA ALA A 66 -19.93 1.94 -23.38
C ALA A 66 -19.38 3.20 -22.69
N GLU A 67 -20.20 3.89 -21.88
CA GLU A 67 -19.73 5.07 -21.16
C GLU A 67 -18.72 4.73 -20.05
N LEU A 68 -18.94 3.64 -19.31
CA LEU A 68 -17.98 3.18 -18.30
C LEU A 68 -16.66 2.78 -18.94
N VAL A 69 -16.70 2.08 -20.08
CA VAL A 69 -15.50 1.72 -20.85
C VAL A 69 -14.77 2.98 -21.32
N ARG A 70 -15.49 3.99 -21.81
CA ARG A 70 -14.92 5.29 -22.21
C ARG A 70 -14.22 5.99 -21.03
N MET A 71 -14.81 5.95 -19.84
CA MET A 71 -14.21 6.52 -18.62
C MET A 71 -12.92 5.79 -18.21
N VAL A 72 -12.89 4.46 -18.31
CA VAL A 72 -11.68 3.65 -18.05
C VAL A 72 -10.59 4.00 -19.06
N GLN A 73 -10.91 4.05 -20.36
CA GLN A 73 -9.97 4.45 -21.41
C GLN A 73 -9.42 5.87 -21.20
N ALA A 74 -10.28 6.83 -20.81
CA ALA A 74 -9.85 8.19 -20.48
C ALA A 74 -8.87 8.21 -19.30
N SER A 75 -9.09 7.35 -18.30
CA SER A 75 -8.20 7.21 -17.15
C SER A 75 -6.85 6.60 -17.54
N HIS A 76 -6.83 5.59 -18.42
CA HIS A 76 -5.59 5.04 -18.98
C HIS A 76 -4.77 6.09 -19.71
N ARG A 77 -5.40 6.88 -20.59
CA ARG A 77 -4.71 7.99 -21.29
C ARG A 77 -4.13 9.01 -20.31
N ARG A 78 -4.86 9.31 -19.23
CA ARG A 78 -4.37 10.22 -18.18
C ARG A 78 -3.15 9.65 -17.46
N ILE A 79 -3.15 8.36 -17.16
CA ILE A 79 -2.01 7.67 -16.55
C ILE A 79 -0.79 7.74 -17.48
N GLU A 80 -0.97 7.52 -18.79
CA GLU A 80 0.11 7.62 -19.78
C GLU A 80 0.69 9.04 -19.84
N ALA A 81 -0.16 10.07 -19.85
CA ALA A 81 0.29 11.46 -19.81
C ALA A 81 1.10 11.78 -18.54
N ILE A 82 0.59 11.38 -17.37
CA ILE A 82 1.30 11.60 -16.08
C ILE A 82 2.64 10.84 -16.06
N ARG A 83 2.67 9.61 -16.57
CA ARG A 83 3.92 8.83 -16.68
C ARG A 83 4.95 9.53 -17.58
N SER A 84 4.51 10.09 -18.71
CA SER A 84 5.39 10.86 -19.60
C SER A 84 5.92 12.13 -18.93
N GLU A 85 5.11 12.82 -18.13
CA GLU A 85 5.57 13.98 -17.35
C GLU A 85 6.62 13.58 -16.30
N ILE A 86 6.42 12.44 -15.61
CA ILE A 86 7.40 11.91 -14.65
C ILE A 86 8.72 11.60 -15.35
N GLU A 87 8.69 10.91 -16.49
CA GLU A 87 9.90 10.58 -17.25
C GLU A 87 10.64 11.84 -17.71
N ALA A 88 9.92 12.86 -18.18
CA ALA A 88 10.52 14.14 -18.54
C ALA A 88 11.25 14.78 -17.36
N ILE A 89 10.67 14.74 -16.16
CA ILE A 89 11.29 15.28 -14.94
C ILE A 89 12.51 14.45 -14.51
N GLU A 90 12.41 13.12 -14.52
CA GLU A 90 13.51 12.22 -14.14
C GLU A 90 14.68 12.27 -15.12
N SER A 91 14.42 12.59 -16.40
CA SER A 91 15.47 12.78 -17.41
C SER A 91 16.31 14.04 -17.20
N ILE A 92 15.86 14.96 -16.34
CA ILE A 92 16.61 16.17 -15.96
C ILE A 92 17.77 15.76 -15.06
N LYS A 93 18.96 15.68 -15.66
CA LYS A 93 20.19 15.40 -14.92
C LYS A 93 20.74 16.69 -14.33
N THR A 94 21.48 16.59 -13.23
CA THR A 94 22.22 17.71 -12.67
C THR A 94 23.70 17.37 -12.59
N CYS A 95 24.55 18.37 -12.74
CA CYS A 95 25.99 18.21 -12.69
C CYS A 95 26.39 17.88 -11.24
N PRO A 96 27.04 16.74 -10.98
CA PRO A 96 27.44 16.36 -9.62
C PRO A 96 28.52 17.28 -9.04
N ARG A 97 29.23 18.04 -9.87
CA ARG A 97 30.31 18.93 -9.45
C ARG A 97 29.82 20.32 -9.02
N CYS A 98 28.81 20.86 -9.69
CA CYS A 98 28.36 22.25 -9.47
C CYS A 98 26.85 22.42 -9.34
N GLY A 99 26.07 21.33 -9.45
CA GLY A 99 24.61 21.35 -9.33
C GLY A 99 23.86 21.95 -10.53
N ALA A 100 24.55 22.38 -11.59
CA ALA A 100 23.89 22.94 -12.78
C ALA A 100 23.04 21.88 -13.49
N VAL A 101 21.86 22.26 -13.97
CA VAL A 101 21.01 21.37 -14.76
C VAL A 101 21.73 20.99 -16.06
N LEU A 102 21.72 19.70 -16.36
CA LEU A 102 22.29 19.12 -17.57
C LEU A 102 21.18 18.79 -18.56
N GLU A 103 21.19 19.43 -19.72
CA GLU A 103 20.33 19.04 -20.83
C GLU A 103 20.78 17.71 -21.46
N PRO A 104 19.85 16.92 -22.01
CA PRO A 104 20.18 15.69 -22.73
C PRO A 104 21.14 15.96 -23.90
N GLY A 105 22.21 15.16 -24.01
CA GLY A 105 23.15 15.22 -25.14
C GLY A 105 24.31 16.21 -25.00
N MET A 106 24.45 16.91 -23.87
CA MET A 106 25.62 17.77 -23.64
C MET A 106 26.87 16.94 -23.32
N ALA A 107 27.99 17.26 -23.97
CA ALA A 107 29.29 16.64 -23.68
C ALA A 107 30.02 17.25 -22.48
N PHE A 108 29.72 18.51 -22.14
CA PHE A 108 30.33 19.26 -21.04
C PHE A 108 29.28 20.09 -20.28
N CYS A 109 29.49 20.26 -18.98
CA CYS A 109 28.64 21.06 -18.11
C CYS A 109 28.85 22.55 -18.38
N VAL A 110 27.78 23.26 -18.72
CA VAL A 110 27.78 24.72 -18.98
C VAL A 110 28.15 25.55 -17.74
N GLY A 111 27.94 25.03 -16.54
CA GLY A 111 28.22 25.74 -15.28
C GLY A 111 29.65 25.65 -14.79
N CYS A 112 30.36 24.53 -15.05
CA CYS A 112 31.71 24.32 -14.49
C CYS A 112 32.72 23.68 -15.46
N GLY A 113 32.33 23.39 -16.71
CA GLY A 113 33.19 22.81 -17.74
C GLY A 113 33.49 21.31 -17.59
N ALA A 114 32.93 20.64 -16.57
CA ALA A 114 33.17 19.20 -16.37
C ALA A 114 32.53 18.35 -17.49
N LYS A 115 33.23 17.32 -17.97
CA LYS A 115 32.73 16.42 -19.01
C LYS A 115 31.55 15.57 -18.51
N VAL A 116 30.47 15.49 -19.28
CA VAL A 116 29.19 14.87 -18.89
C VAL A 116 29.09 13.40 -19.34
N GLU A 117 29.81 13.01 -20.40
CA GLU A 117 29.77 11.64 -20.94
C GLU A 117 30.23 10.59 -19.92
N GLU A 118 31.22 10.90 -19.08
CA GLU A 118 31.72 10.02 -18.01
C GLU A 118 30.74 9.90 -16.82
N MET A 119 29.62 10.63 -16.84
CA MET A 119 28.67 10.72 -15.73
C MET A 119 27.34 10.00 -16.04
N ASN A 120 27.16 9.51 -17.27
CA ASN A 120 25.93 8.86 -17.74
C ASN A 120 26.00 7.33 -17.83
N GLU A 121 27.19 6.75 -17.82
CA GLU A 121 27.35 5.30 -17.71
C GLU A 121 27.18 4.90 -16.24
N GLY A 122 25.97 4.50 -15.90
CA GLY A 122 25.67 3.67 -14.74
C GLY A 122 26.39 4.06 -13.45
N MET A 123 25.66 4.73 -12.56
CA MET A 123 25.82 4.50 -11.13
C MET A 123 25.47 3.03 -10.81
N GLN A 124 26.22 2.06 -11.35
CA GLN A 124 26.50 0.84 -10.63
C GLN A 124 27.34 1.31 -9.46
N VAL A 125 26.65 1.64 -8.37
CA VAL A 125 27.26 1.64 -7.05
C VAL A 125 28.00 0.30 -6.98
N PRO A 126 29.34 0.27 -6.88
CA PRO A 126 30.06 -0.99 -6.73
C PRO A 126 29.38 -1.73 -5.58
N PRO A 127 29.05 -3.04 -5.70
CA PRO A 127 28.21 -3.72 -4.74
C PRO A 127 28.79 -3.48 -3.34
N GLN A 128 28.14 -2.62 -2.57
CA GLN A 128 28.55 -2.37 -1.22
C GLN A 128 28.35 -3.69 -0.51
N GLN A 129 29.45 -4.31 -0.10
CA GLN A 129 29.39 -5.60 0.56
C GLN A 129 28.57 -5.40 1.85
N VAL A 130 27.36 -5.95 1.83
CA VAL A 130 26.41 -5.92 2.95
C VAL A 130 26.33 -7.32 3.54
N ARG A 131 26.22 -7.40 4.87
CA ARG A 131 25.98 -8.64 5.60
C ARG A 131 24.65 -8.56 6.35
N PHE A 132 24.14 -9.68 6.82
CA PHE A 132 22.91 -9.72 7.60
C PHE A 132 23.23 -9.80 9.08
N CYS A 133 22.48 -9.05 9.89
CA CYS A 133 22.56 -9.11 11.34
C CYS A 133 22.27 -10.54 11.83
N THR A 134 23.19 -11.11 12.60
CA THR A 134 23.08 -12.48 13.14
C THR A 134 21.89 -12.67 14.08
N LYS A 135 21.35 -11.60 14.67
CA LYS A 135 20.21 -11.65 15.59
C LYS A 135 18.86 -11.36 14.95
N CYS A 136 18.78 -10.37 14.06
CA CYS A 136 17.50 -9.84 13.57
C CYS A 136 17.34 -9.86 12.06
N GLY A 137 18.31 -10.40 11.32
CA GLY A 137 18.26 -10.56 9.86
C GLY A 137 18.23 -9.26 9.06
N LYS A 138 18.52 -8.10 9.66
CA LYS A 138 18.58 -6.83 8.91
C LYS A 138 19.90 -6.72 8.16
N GLN A 139 19.86 -6.22 6.94
CA GLN A 139 21.04 -5.83 6.18
C GLN A 139 21.81 -4.70 6.88
N ILE A 140 23.11 -4.90 7.04
CA ILE A 140 24.06 -3.98 7.66
C ILE A 140 25.35 -3.90 6.83
N PRO A 141 26.06 -2.77 6.81
CA PRO A 141 27.36 -2.66 6.13
C PRO A 141 28.40 -3.65 6.69
N GLN A 142 29.32 -4.17 5.86
CA GLN A 142 30.30 -5.19 6.28
C GLN A 142 31.29 -4.73 7.38
N GLY A 143 31.43 -3.43 7.64
CA GLY A 143 32.21 -2.88 8.77
C GLY A 143 31.40 -2.51 10.02
N ALA A 144 30.09 -2.76 10.04
CA ALA A 144 29.25 -2.35 11.17
C ALA A 144 29.53 -3.21 12.40
N VAL A 145 30.05 -2.59 13.47
CA VAL A 145 30.30 -3.22 14.78
C VAL A 145 28.98 -3.48 15.53
N PHE A 146 27.92 -2.72 15.24
CA PHE A 146 26.61 -2.86 15.89
C PHE A 146 25.48 -2.80 14.86
N CYS A 147 24.43 -3.59 15.07
CA CYS A 147 23.23 -3.55 14.24
C CYS A 147 22.41 -2.29 14.53
N THR A 148 22.14 -1.49 13.51
CA THR A 148 21.33 -0.25 13.60
C THR A 148 19.86 -0.48 13.93
N LYS A 149 19.36 -1.73 13.90
CA LYS A 149 17.97 -2.07 14.24
C LYS A 149 17.83 -2.68 15.62
N CYS A 150 18.72 -3.58 16.02
CA CYS A 150 18.58 -4.34 17.26
C CYS A 150 19.70 -4.10 18.27
N GLY A 151 20.62 -3.17 17.99
CA GLY A 151 21.73 -2.78 18.88
C GLY A 151 22.76 -3.88 19.17
N THR A 152 22.60 -5.06 18.58
CA THR A 152 23.45 -6.22 18.86
C THR A 152 24.78 -6.06 18.16
N ARG A 153 25.88 -6.29 18.90
CA ARG A 153 27.23 -6.28 18.35
C ARG A 153 27.37 -7.36 17.27
N GLN A 154 28.05 -7.03 16.19
CA GLN A 154 28.24 -7.89 15.03
C GLN A 154 29.74 -8.12 14.90
N GLU A 155 30.18 -9.30 15.32
CA GLU A 155 31.58 -9.75 15.21
C GLU A 155 31.96 -10.03 13.76
#